data_AF-A0A9P5TL13-F1
#
_entry.id   AF-A0A9P5TL13-F1
#
_cell.length_a   1.000
_cell.length_b   1.000
_cell.length_c   1.000
_cell.angle_alpha   90.00
_cell.angle_beta   90.00
_cell.angle_gamma   90.00
#
_symmetry.space_group_name_H-M   'P 1'
#
loop_
_entity.id
_entity.type
_entity.pdbx_description
1 polymer ?
#
loop_
_entity_poly.entity_id
_entity_poly.type
_entity_poly.pdbx_seq_one_letter_code
_entity_poly.pdbx_strand_id
1 'polypeptide(L)'
;MPGFHLARQHPVHLSKVILFASLLVRVVSAEIWCGKNYREGQPVAPPQGVFPSSVQLQTPEFAFKCLPRVQPYLERDNCSSASVIVDTSLTSVHFRHSVPLPSESFVSLNAASSSTSLGLILTVGVEDHNTSYQNTEFDVKNLELPLSLCSLLPRREPYSITCTAKIRLFNGTTHTYNYTSSLLYLPTPGPGPGSVTKLDRKTGALMTHSGNDKFEPIFPIGFYTDFGYLASNLTILDEIKSQGFNMIHPVPPFHNEVTLDAVLHRLDEIGLFLVYDMRHSYQDLTSIAQEVKSIMNHRSLLLWYTADEPDGPGDPLDATQAAYNLIYSLDGYHPVSAALNCADYYFEEYASGADIILPDVYMIGNNVNFSLKYNTPCTKDFGCCGCDNCQGHFDDISNRLDKTIEKLGLLGWDSTKFIWAVPQAFGGEEFWTRVPTGREWLLQALLSINHKARGIMPWIDPTPKDIKRYASRLAQLLPQLTPFFFGDDVKFSRVKFPYLDVGTWRKGRKSLIIATNLNPESANSDLRVDGQNKVDWILQEGVSLSITGHIIFEPMGSAIFLNSIVEDEPLGHVHDEF
;
A
#
# COMPACT_ATOMS: atom_id res chain seq x y z
N MET A 1 41.05 -1.25 -89.29
CA MET A 1 42.45 -1.46 -89.72
C MET A 1 43.30 -1.65 -88.46
N PRO A 2 44.30 -2.56 -88.54
CA PRO A 2 44.54 -3.68 -87.63
C PRO A 2 45.33 -3.26 -86.38
N GLY A 3 45.26 -3.93 -85.23
CA GLY A 3 45.53 -5.35 -84.99
C GLY A 3 46.96 -5.51 -84.48
N PHE A 4 47.16 -6.16 -83.33
CA PHE A 4 48.16 -7.23 -83.13
C PHE A 4 48.20 -7.70 -81.67
N HIS A 5 48.28 -9.02 -81.55
CA HIS A 5 48.30 -9.85 -80.35
C HIS A 5 49.75 -10.17 -79.92
N LEU A 6 49.86 -10.66 -78.67
CA LEU A 6 50.94 -11.46 -78.06
C LEU A 6 52.14 -10.65 -77.53
N ALA A 7 52.69 -10.92 -76.34
CA ALA A 7 52.88 -12.21 -75.68
C ALA A 7 53.16 -12.08 -74.16
N ARG A 8 52.82 -13.16 -73.41
CA ARG A 8 53.54 -13.80 -72.28
C ARG A 8 53.89 -12.92 -71.06
N GLN A 9 53.86 -13.35 -69.80
CA GLN A 9 53.86 -14.65 -69.12
C GLN A 9 53.52 -14.32 -67.64
N HIS A 10 52.67 -15.11 -66.97
CA HIS A 10 52.65 -15.23 -65.50
C HIS A 10 53.94 -15.96 -65.05
N PRO A 11 54.40 -15.91 -63.76
CA PRO A 11 53.51 -16.06 -62.61
C PRO A 11 53.93 -15.53 -61.21
N VAL A 12 52.97 -15.69 -60.29
CA VAL A 12 53.06 -15.82 -58.82
C VAL A 12 53.48 -14.59 -57.99
N HIS A 13 52.48 -13.98 -57.34
CA HIS A 13 52.57 -13.73 -55.90
C HIS A 13 51.19 -13.96 -55.25
N LEU A 14 51.21 -14.82 -54.23
CA LEU A 14 50.12 -15.15 -53.31
C LEU A 14 49.56 -13.86 -52.68
N SER A 15 48.29 -13.53 -52.94
CA SER A 15 47.54 -12.58 -52.14
C SER A 15 46.47 -13.34 -51.35
N LYS A 16 46.73 -13.50 -50.04
CA LYS A 16 45.74 -13.95 -49.07
C LYS A 16 44.66 -12.87 -48.97
N VAL A 17 43.47 -13.18 -49.46
CA VAL A 17 42.25 -12.42 -49.12
C VAL A 17 41.87 -12.82 -47.70
N ILE A 18 42.10 -11.92 -46.75
CA ILE A 18 41.54 -12.04 -45.39
C ILE A 18 40.10 -11.51 -45.49
N LEU A 19 39.14 -12.42 -45.53
CA LEU A 19 37.73 -12.11 -45.32
C LEU A 19 37.56 -11.80 -43.82
N PHE A 20 37.44 -10.51 -43.46
CA PHE A 20 36.92 -10.15 -42.14
C PHE A 20 35.41 -10.44 -42.14
N ALA A 21 35.03 -11.61 -41.63
CA ALA A 21 33.68 -11.86 -41.19
C ALA A 21 33.48 -11.09 -39.88
N SER A 22 32.92 -9.88 -39.97
CA SER A 22 32.36 -9.19 -38.81
C SER A 22 31.17 -10.02 -38.32
N LEU A 23 31.42 -10.86 -37.31
CA LEU A 23 30.37 -11.46 -36.50
C LEU A 23 29.64 -10.31 -35.81
N LEU A 24 28.56 -9.83 -36.40
CA LEU A 24 27.53 -9.07 -35.69
C LEU A 24 26.97 -10.00 -34.62
N VAL A 25 27.60 -10.04 -33.46
CA VAL A 25 26.96 -10.49 -32.23
C VAL A 25 25.84 -9.50 -32.01
N ARG A 26 24.62 -9.85 -32.47
CA ARG A 26 23.42 -9.29 -31.87
C ARG A 26 23.51 -9.68 -30.41
N VAL A 27 23.93 -8.75 -29.55
CA VAL A 27 23.67 -8.84 -28.12
C VAL A 27 22.15 -8.76 -28.03
N VAL A 28 21.49 -9.92 -28.10
CA VAL A 28 20.09 -10.02 -27.71
C VAL A 28 20.12 -9.71 -26.23
N SER A 29 19.69 -8.50 -25.85
CA SER A 29 19.46 -8.17 -24.45
C SER A 29 18.55 -9.25 -23.89
N ALA A 30 18.98 -9.94 -22.84
CA ALA A 30 18.15 -10.95 -22.22
C ALA A 30 16.87 -10.27 -21.70
N GLU A 31 15.71 -10.80 -22.08
CA GLU A 31 14.42 -10.40 -21.53
C GLU A 31 14.36 -10.79 -20.06
N ILE A 32 14.01 -9.83 -19.21
CA ILE A 32 13.95 -9.99 -17.76
C ILE A 32 12.53 -9.81 -17.21
N TRP A 33 12.26 -10.44 -16.08
CA TRP A 33 11.10 -10.18 -15.23
C TRP A 33 11.55 -10.16 -13.76
N CYS A 34 11.26 -9.10 -13.00
CA CYS A 34 11.75 -8.92 -11.63
C CYS A 34 13.27 -9.07 -11.50
N GLY A 35 14.00 -8.58 -12.50
CA GLY A 35 15.46 -8.70 -12.58
C GLY A 35 16.00 -10.08 -12.94
N LYS A 36 15.14 -11.06 -13.24
CA LYS A 36 15.52 -12.44 -13.58
C LYS A 36 15.32 -12.69 -15.06
N ASN A 37 16.24 -13.42 -15.68
CA ASN A 37 15.98 -14.02 -16.98
C ASN A 37 14.84 -15.04 -16.85
N TYR A 38 13.90 -15.07 -17.80
CA TYR A 38 12.70 -15.90 -17.68
C TYR A 38 12.37 -16.76 -18.91
N ARG A 39 13.16 -16.67 -19.99
CA ARG A 39 12.89 -17.42 -21.23
C ARG A 39 13.78 -18.63 -21.39
N GLU A 40 13.22 -19.64 -22.05
CA GLU A 40 13.95 -20.85 -22.41
C GLU A 40 15.24 -20.52 -23.18
N GLY A 41 16.35 -21.12 -22.77
CA GLY A 41 17.67 -20.90 -23.36
C GLY A 41 18.46 -19.69 -22.82
N GLN A 42 17.85 -18.82 -22.00
CA GLN A 42 18.60 -17.76 -21.31
C GLN A 42 19.41 -18.33 -20.13
N PRO A 43 20.57 -17.74 -19.78
CA PRO A 43 21.33 -18.14 -18.61
C PRO A 43 20.63 -17.73 -17.31
N VAL A 44 20.91 -18.44 -16.22
CA VAL A 44 20.51 -18.02 -14.87
C VAL A 44 21.24 -16.73 -14.51
N ALA A 45 20.50 -15.72 -14.01
CA ALA A 45 21.03 -14.42 -13.64
C ALA A 45 20.34 -13.95 -12.35
N PRO A 46 21.06 -13.86 -11.21
CA PRO A 46 20.48 -13.36 -9.97
C PRO A 46 19.93 -11.95 -10.13
N PRO A 47 18.77 -11.62 -9.52
CA PRO A 47 18.20 -10.29 -9.60
C PRO A 47 19.12 -9.27 -8.92
N GLN A 48 19.25 -8.10 -9.55
CA GLN A 48 19.88 -6.92 -8.94
C GLN A 48 18.85 -6.09 -8.18
N GLY A 49 19.25 -5.00 -7.53
CA GLY A 49 18.31 -4.10 -6.87
C GLY A 49 17.56 -4.72 -5.69
N VAL A 50 18.07 -5.82 -5.12
CA VAL A 50 17.53 -6.45 -3.92
C VAL A 50 17.57 -5.44 -2.77
N PHE A 51 16.46 -5.29 -2.05
CA PHE A 51 16.40 -4.37 -0.93
C PHE A 51 17.37 -4.80 0.18
N PRO A 52 18.15 -3.88 0.76
CA PRO A 52 19.15 -4.24 1.76
C PRO A 52 18.46 -4.82 3.01
N SER A 53 18.95 -5.99 3.46
CA SER A 53 18.49 -6.58 4.72
C SER A 53 18.74 -5.62 5.88
N SER A 54 17.80 -5.57 6.83
CA SER A 54 18.01 -4.83 8.08
C SER A 54 19.25 -5.35 8.81
N VAL A 55 20.16 -4.46 9.20
CA VAL A 55 21.34 -4.81 9.99
C VAL A 55 21.09 -4.44 11.45
N GLN A 56 21.31 -5.39 12.36
CA GLN A 56 21.30 -5.11 13.80
C GLN A 56 22.53 -4.29 14.16
N LEU A 57 22.29 -3.13 14.75
CA LEU A 57 23.30 -2.19 15.18
C LEU A 57 23.86 -2.59 16.54
N GLN A 58 25.18 -2.48 16.69
CA GLN A 58 25.85 -2.69 17.98
C GLN A 58 25.54 -1.56 18.97
N THR A 59 25.18 -0.39 18.46
CA THR A 59 24.84 0.81 19.22
C THR A 59 23.47 1.33 18.76
N PRO A 60 22.49 1.53 19.65
CA PRO A 60 21.20 2.03 19.22
C PRO A 60 21.27 3.44 18.61
N GLU A 61 20.39 3.67 17.65
CA GLU A 61 20.19 4.97 17.02
C GLU A 61 18.89 5.61 17.53
N PHE A 62 18.81 6.94 17.40
CA PHE A 62 17.59 7.69 17.65
C PHE A 62 16.85 7.89 16.34
N ALA A 63 15.69 7.26 16.19
CA ALA A 63 14.79 7.47 15.08
C ALA A 63 13.86 8.65 15.41
N PHE A 64 13.79 9.63 14.50
CA PHE A 64 12.92 10.79 14.65
C PHE A 64 12.25 11.14 13.33
N LYS A 65 10.92 11.24 13.35
CA LYS A 65 10.10 11.59 12.18
C LYS A 65 9.04 12.61 12.59
N CYS A 66 8.81 13.60 11.74
CA CYS A 66 7.81 14.63 11.95
C CYS A 66 7.09 14.97 10.65
N LEU A 67 5.79 14.68 10.60
CA LEU A 67 5.00 14.72 9.37
C LEU A 67 3.68 15.45 9.63
N PRO A 68 3.16 16.29 8.71
CA PRO A 68 1.78 16.77 8.84
C PRO A 68 0.83 15.57 8.89
N ARG A 69 -0.17 15.63 9.77
CA ARG A 69 -1.14 14.55 9.95
C ARG A 69 -1.94 14.28 8.68
N VAL A 70 -2.38 15.35 8.02
CA VAL A 70 -3.23 15.31 6.85
C VAL A 70 -2.49 15.86 5.64
N GLN A 71 -2.73 15.26 4.45
CA GLN A 71 -2.25 15.77 3.17
C GLN A 71 -3.34 15.64 2.09
N PRO A 72 -3.69 16.72 1.35
CA PRO A 72 -3.37 18.12 1.65
C PRO A 72 -4.26 18.67 2.79
N TYR A 73 -3.79 19.74 3.43
CA TYR A 73 -4.70 20.68 4.10
C TYR A 73 -5.27 21.66 3.06
N LEU A 74 -6.50 22.14 3.28
CA LEU A 74 -7.19 23.07 2.40
C LEU A 74 -7.46 24.40 3.10
N GLU A 75 -7.55 25.49 2.34
CA GLU A 75 -7.91 26.83 2.83
C GLU A 75 -9.18 26.85 3.69
N ARG A 76 -10.20 26.05 3.32
CA ARG A 76 -11.45 25.96 4.09
C ARG A 76 -11.36 25.10 5.35
N ASP A 77 -10.26 24.39 5.56
CA ASP A 77 -10.05 23.66 6.81
C ASP A 77 -9.95 24.66 7.96
N ASN A 78 -10.37 24.26 9.15
CA ASN A 78 -10.12 25.09 10.31
C ASN A 78 -8.61 25.26 10.50
N CYS A 79 -8.11 26.48 10.32
CA CYS A 79 -6.69 26.78 10.36
C CYS A 79 -6.02 26.47 11.71
N SER A 80 -6.80 26.30 12.78
CA SER A 80 -6.32 25.91 14.12
C SER A 80 -6.41 24.39 14.39
N SER A 81 -7.00 23.59 13.49
CA SER A 81 -7.14 22.15 13.69
C SER A 81 -6.03 21.32 13.03
N ALA A 82 -5.08 21.95 12.36
CA ALA A 82 -3.96 21.24 11.77
C ALA A 82 -3.01 20.74 12.86
N SER A 83 -2.35 19.64 12.56
CA SER A 83 -1.40 19.00 13.45
C SER A 83 -0.29 18.31 12.68
N VAL A 84 0.81 18.07 13.39
CA VAL A 84 1.89 17.19 12.97
C VAL A 84 1.91 15.96 13.86
N ILE A 85 2.28 14.84 13.26
CA ILE A 85 2.53 13.57 13.92
C ILE A 85 4.03 13.42 14.11
N VAL A 86 4.42 13.16 15.35
CA VAL A 86 5.81 12.92 15.76
C VAL A 86 5.96 11.48 16.22
N ASP A 87 6.96 10.82 15.64
CA ASP A 87 7.47 9.54 16.11
C ASP A 87 8.91 9.72 16.60
N THR A 88 9.20 9.22 17.80
CA THR A 88 10.55 9.11 18.33
C THR A 88 10.77 7.75 18.96
N SER A 89 11.90 7.11 18.70
CA SER A 89 12.23 5.84 19.34
C SER A 89 13.74 5.61 19.41
N LEU A 90 14.15 4.71 20.31
CA LEU A 90 15.46 4.08 20.26
C LEU A 90 15.35 2.80 19.45
N THR A 91 16.26 2.61 18.50
CA THR A 91 16.24 1.47 17.60
C THR A 91 17.58 0.77 17.56
N SER A 92 17.56 -0.56 17.51
CA SER A 92 18.72 -1.39 17.18
C SER A 92 18.83 -1.70 15.68
N VAL A 93 17.99 -1.10 14.86
CA VAL A 93 17.98 -1.24 13.40
C VAL A 93 18.09 0.15 12.78
N HIS A 94 18.90 0.28 11.73
CA HIS A 94 19.04 1.54 11.01
C HIS A 94 17.78 1.84 10.18
N PHE A 95 17.18 3.00 10.42
CA PHE A 95 16.16 3.62 9.57
C PHE A 95 16.79 4.81 8.85
N ARG A 96 16.29 5.18 7.66
CA ARG A 96 16.75 6.38 6.94
C ARG A 96 16.68 7.67 7.78
N HIS A 97 15.74 7.70 8.72
CA HIS A 97 15.48 8.81 9.63
C HIS A 97 16.03 8.58 11.05
N SER A 98 16.92 7.60 11.23
CA SER A 98 17.65 7.40 12.48
C SER A 98 19.09 7.86 12.40
N VAL A 99 19.61 8.27 13.54
CA VAL A 99 20.98 8.79 13.67
C VAL A 99 21.66 8.24 14.92
N PRO A 100 22.98 8.02 14.90
CA PRO A 100 23.73 7.56 16.06
C PRO A 100 23.53 8.46 17.28
N LEU A 101 23.29 7.82 18.42
CA LEU A 101 23.41 8.50 19.70
C LEU A 101 24.89 8.64 20.08
N PRO A 102 25.29 9.73 20.76
CA PRO A 102 26.65 9.87 21.29
C PRO A 102 27.01 8.71 22.20
N SER A 103 28.24 8.21 22.10
CA SER A 103 28.73 7.03 22.84
C SER A 103 28.56 7.12 24.36
N GLU A 104 28.64 8.34 24.92
CA GLU A 104 28.43 8.63 26.33
C GLU A 104 26.96 8.44 26.81
N SER A 105 26.02 8.35 25.86
CA SER A 105 24.58 8.18 26.11
C SER A 105 24.19 6.73 26.38
N PHE A 106 25.00 5.74 25.94
CA PHE A 106 24.65 4.31 26.06
C PHE A 106 24.74 3.78 27.50
N VAL A 107 25.67 4.30 28.30
CA VAL A 107 25.79 3.96 29.74
C VAL A 107 24.58 4.49 30.51
N SER A 108 24.02 5.62 30.08
CA SER A 108 22.83 6.25 30.65
C SER A 108 21.55 5.49 30.32
N LEU A 109 21.39 5.03 29.07
CA LEU A 109 20.19 4.34 28.59
C LEU A 109 20.06 2.90 29.13
N ASN A 110 21.17 2.17 29.28
CA ASN A 110 21.16 0.83 29.88
C ASN A 110 20.97 0.84 31.41
N ALA A 111 21.29 1.96 32.08
CA ALA A 111 21.07 2.14 33.52
C ALA A 111 19.61 2.52 33.86
N ALA A 112 18.82 2.94 32.87
CA ALA A 112 17.43 3.37 33.02
C ALA A 112 16.44 2.19 32.91
N SER A 113 16.68 1.09 33.63
CA SER A 113 15.68 0.04 33.82
C SER A 113 14.59 0.43 34.84
N SER A 114 14.62 1.66 35.38
CA SER A 114 13.51 2.22 36.16
C SER A 114 13.50 3.75 36.18
N SER A 115 12.48 4.35 35.58
CA SER A 115 11.83 5.60 36.04
C SER A 115 12.55 6.95 36.03
N THR A 116 13.72 7.14 35.39
CA THR A 116 14.34 8.48 35.30
C THR A 116 14.29 9.03 33.88
N SER A 117 13.47 10.07 33.69
CA SER A 117 13.07 10.66 32.41
C SER A 117 14.21 11.39 31.70
N LEU A 118 14.62 10.89 30.54
CA LEU A 118 15.22 11.77 29.52
C LEU A 118 14.16 12.81 29.14
N GLY A 119 14.48 14.08 29.30
CA GLY A 119 13.59 15.15 28.85
C GLY A 119 13.63 15.26 27.33
N LEU A 120 12.49 15.10 26.67
CA LEU A 120 12.33 15.35 25.24
C LEU A 120 11.60 16.68 25.04
N ILE A 121 12.29 17.66 24.48
CA ILE A 121 11.68 18.93 24.07
C ILE A 121 11.52 18.88 22.55
N LEU A 122 10.28 18.88 22.10
CA LEU A 122 9.92 18.94 20.70
C LEU A 122 9.65 20.39 20.31
N THR A 123 10.04 20.79 19.12
CA THR A 123 9.67 22.09 18.55
C THR A 123 9.23 21.85 17.12
N VAL A 124 8.08 22.41 16.75
CA VAL A 124 7.52 22.33 15.41
C VAL A 124 7.50 23.73 14.84
N GLY A 125 8.08 23.89 13.66
CA GLY A 125 8.21 25.14 12.97
C GLY A 125 7.65 25.08 11.56
N VAL A 126 6.93 26.12 11.16
CA VAL A 126 6.56 26.39 9.76
C VAL A 126 6.79 27.86 9.47
N GLU A 127 7.61 28.16 8.45
CA GLU A 127 8.09 29.53 8.17
C GLU A 127 8.66 30.18 9.46
N ASP A 128 8.22 31.40 9.81
CA ASP A 128 8.65 32.13 11.01
C ASP A 128 7.94 31.72 12.31
N HIS A 129 7.06 30.71 12.27
CA HIS A 129 6.24 30.31 13.42
C HIS A 129 6.76 29.01 14.02
N ASN A 130 7.32 29.10 15.22
CA ASN A 130 7.80 27.96 15.99
C ASN A 130 6.97 27.78 17.27
N THR A 131 6.52 26.56 17.53
CA THR A 131 5.87 26.19 18.79
C THR A 131 6.66 25.08 19.46
N SER A 132 7.04 25.30 20.72
CA SER A 132 7.75 24.30 21.53
C SER A 132 6.79 23.55 22.43
N TYR A 133 7.00 22.24 22.50
CA TYR A 133 6.23 21.28 23.28
C TYR A 133 7.18 20.51 24.19
N GLN A 134 6.86 20.44 25.48
CA GLN A 134 7.58 19.57 26.40
C GLN A 134 6.89 18.22 26.44
N ASN A 135 7.66 17.15 26.26
CA ASN A 135 7.18 15.79 26.42
C ASN A 135 8.02 15.06 27.48
N THR A 136 7.34 14.31 28.34
CA THR A 136 8.00 13.51 29.38
C THR A 136 8.41 12.13 28.89
N GLU A 137 7.74 11.63 27.84
CA GLU A 137 8.03 10.35 27.23
C GLU A 137 9.05 10.50 26.10
N PHE A 138 10.00 9.57 26.04
CA PHE A 138 11.03 9.57 25.01
C PHE A 138 10.62 8.75 23.77
N ASP A 139 9.99 7.60 24.00
CA ASP A 139 9.53 6.68 22.95
C ASP A 139 8.05 6.95 22.71
N VAL A 140 7.74 7.74 21.68
CA VAL A 140 6.37 8.06 21.32
C VAL A 140 6.10 7.66 19.88
N LYS A 141 4.92 7.07 19.66
CA LYS A 141 4.39 6.77 18.35
C LYS A 141 3.09 7.54 18.16
N ASN A 142 2.97 8.20 17.02
CA ASN A 142 1.83 9.00 16.63
C ASN A 142 1.49 10.15 17.60
N LEU A 143 2.50 10.77 18.24
CA LEU A 143 2.26 11.93 19.10
C LEU A 143 1.79 13.11 18.24
N GLU A 144 0.62 13.64 18.57
CA GLU A 144 0.01 14.72 17.80
C GLU A 144 0.30 16.08 18.42
N LEU A 145 0.99 16.95 17.68
CA LEU A 145 1.32 18.30 18.09
C LEU A 145 0.55 19.32 17.23
N PRO A 146 -0.12 20.31 17.84
CA PRO A 146 -0.82 21.35 17.08
C PRO A 146 0.09 22.13 16.13
N LEU A 147 -0.46 22.52 14.98
CA LEU A 147 0.17 23.40 14.01
C LEU A 147 -0.88 24.43 13.55
N SER A 148 -0.58 25.72 13.67
CA SER A 148 -1.49 26.76 13.18
C SER A 148 -1.18 27.07 11.71
N LEU A 149 -2.22 27.03 10.87
CA LEU A 149 -2.17 27.47 9.47
C LEU A 149 -2.68 28.91 9.29
N CYS A 150 -3.15 29.57 10.36
CA CYS A 150 -3.93 30.80 10.25
C CYS A 150 -3.14 32.00 9.71
N SER A 151 -1.80 31.96 9.77
CA SER A 151 -0.91 32.97 9.20
C SER A 151 -0.37 32.60 7.81
N LEU A 152 -0.66 31.39 7.31
CA LEU A 152 -0.20 30.91 6.02
C LEU A 152 -1.22 31.23 4.93
N LEU A 153 -0.73 31.46 3.72
CA LEU A 153 -1.58 31.60 2.54
C LEU A 153 -1.61 30.26 1.79
N PRO A 154 -2.78 29.80 1.33
CA PRO A 154 -2.84 28.59 0.52
C PRO A 154 -2.06 28.77 -0.79
N ARG A 155 -1.21 27.81 -1.16
CA ARG A 155 -0.39 27.85 -2.39
C ARG A 155 -0.06 26.44 -2.89
N ARG A 156 0.30 26.33 -4.18
CA ARG A 156 0.69 25.04 -4.78
C ARG A 156 2.09 24.59 -4.33
N GLU A 157 2.99 25.53 -4.09
CA GLU A 157 4.33 25.23 -3.59
C GLU A 157 4.26 24.78 -2.11
N PRO A 158 4.75 23.58 -1.76
CA PRO A 158 4.68 23.13 -0.37
C PRO A 158 5.41 24.06 0.60
N TYR A 159 4.90 24.14 1.82
CA TYR A 159 5.62 24.70 2.96
C TYR A 159 6.62 23.69 3.52
N SER A 160 7.73 24.16 4.07
CA SER A 160 8.68 23.32 4.80
C SER A 160 8.35 23.33 6.28
N ILE A 161 8.03 22.17 6.84
CA ILE A 161 7.94 21.97 8.28
C ILE A 161 9.32 21.55 8.78
N THR A 162 9.82 22.25 9.79
CA THR A 162 11.05 21.89 10.50
C THR A 162 10.69 21.48 11.91
N CYS A 163 11.05 20.25 12.29
CA CYS A 163 10.87 19.77 13.64
C CYS A 163 12.22 19.53 14.30
N THR A 164 12.31 19.88 15.58
CA THR A 164 13.52 19.70 16.38
C THR A 164 13.20 18.88 17.62
N ALA A 165 13.96 17.82 17.84
CA ALA A 165 13.95 17.01 19.06
C ALA A 165 15.21 17.30 19.87
N LYS A 166 15.05 17.89 21.06
CA LYS A 166 16.13 18.10 22.02
C LYS A 166 16.06 17.06 23.12
N ILE A 167 17.09 16.24 23.22
CA ILE A 167 17.22 15.16 24.19
C ILE A 167 18.19 15.63 25.27
N ARG A 168 17.71 15.69 26.52
CA ARG A 168 18.54 16.01 27.68
C ARG A 168 19.01 14.73 28.38
N LEU A 169 20.32 14.49 28.41
CA LEU A 169 20.96 13.37 29.08
C LEU A 169 21.10 13.61 30.60
N PHE A 170 21.37 12.54 31.36
CA PHE A 170 21.54 12.62 32.83
C PHE A 170 22.72 13.49 33.27
N ASN A 171 23.77 13.58 32.47
CA ASN A 171 24.92 14.47 32.72
C ASN A 171 24.60 15.96 32.45
N GLY A 172 23.37 16.28 32.04
CA GLY A 172 22.92 17.63 31.72
C GLY A 172 23.18 18.07 30.28
N THR A 173 23.95 17.30 29.50
CA THR A 173 24.20 17.57 28.08
C THR A 173 22.92 17.44 27.27
N THR A 174 22.73 18.34 26.30
CA THR A 174 21.57 18.35 25.42
C THR A 174 22.01 18.10 23.98
N HIS A 175 21.41 17.10 23.33
CA HIS A 175 21.60 16.81 21.91
C HIS A 175 20.37 17.24 21.13
N THR A 176 20.58 17.80 19.93
CA THR A 176 19.53 18.35 19.09
C THR A 176 19.49 17.61 17.77
N TYR A 177 18.30 17.17 17.38
CA TYR A 177 18.03 16.42 16.16
C TYR A 177 16.97 17.15 15.36
N ASN A 178 17.13 17.21 14.04
CA ASN A 178 16.22 17.92 13.14
C ASN A 178 15.60 16.95 12.14
N TYR A 179 14.34 17.21 11.80
CA TYR A 179 13.63 16.51 10.73
C TYR A 179 12.85 17.55 9.92
N THR A 180 12.91 17.43 8.59
CA THR A 180 12.20 18.34 7.69
C THR A 180 11.20 17.55 6.86
N SER A 181 9.99 18.06 6.73
CA SER A 181 8.94 17.49 5.87
C SER A 181 8.19 18.57 5.10
N SER A 182 7.43 18.15 4.09
CA SER A 182 6.60 19.05 3.27
C SER A 182 5.17 19.11 3.79
N LEU A 183 4.60 20.31 3.82
CA LEU A 183 3.21 20.62 4.12
C LEU A 183 2.53 21.19 2.87
N LEU A 184 1.59 20.41 2.33
CA LEU A 184 0.76 20.85 1.22
C LEU A 184 -0.49 21.54 1.78
N TYR A 185 -0.54 22.87 1.67
CA TYR A 185 -1.68 23.70 2.08
C TYR A 185 -2.25 24.41 0.86
N LEU A 186 -3.31 23.85 0.28
CA LEU A 186 -3.82 24.22 -1.02
C LEU A 186 -5.03 25.17 -0.93
N PRO A 187 -5.26 25.98 -1.96
CA PRO A 187 -6.53 26.68 -2.10
C PRO A 187 -7.67 25.67 -2.10
N THR A 188 -8.84 26.07 -1.62
CA THR A 188 -10.00 25.20 -1.86
C THR A 188 -10.23 25.15 -3.37
N PRO A 189 -10.42 23.97 -4.00
CA PRO A 189 -10.85 23.94 -5.38
C PRO A 189 -12.06 24.86 -5.56
N GLY A 190 -12.08 25.63 -6.66
CA GLY A 190 -13.15 26.60 -6.89
C GLY A 190 -14.55 25.95 -6.88
N PRO A 191 -15.65 26.72 -6.96
CA PRO A 191 -17.03 26.22 -6.90
C PRO A 191 -17.45 25.29 -8.07
N GLY A 192 -16.49 24.76 -8.84
CA GLY A 192 -16.68 23.77 -9.88
C GLY A 192 -16.70 22.32 -9.36
N PRO A 193 -16.69 21.33 -10.26
CA PRO A 193 -16.86 19.92 -9.95
C PRO A 193 -15.65 19.22 -9.31
N GLY A 194 -14.59 19.91 -8.88
CA GLY A 194 -13.40 19.24 -8.34
C GLY A 194 -13.65 18.52 -7.01
N SER A 195 -13.08 17.33 -6.84
CA SER A 195 -12.97 16.62 -5.56
C SER A 195 -11.61 16.83 -4.90
N VAL A 196 -11.50 16.38 -3.65
CA VAL A 196 -10.24 16.28 -2.92
C VAL A 196 -10.26 14.98 -2.13
N THR A 197 -9.15 14.26 -2.17
CA THR A 197 -8.93 13.06 -1.35
C THR A 197 -7.76 13.30 -0.43
N LYS A 198 -8.02 13.28 0.88
CA LYS A 198 -6.98 13.51 1.89
C LYS A 198 -6.42 12.19 2.40
N LEU A 199 -5.12 12.15 2.62
CA LEU A 199 -4.43 11.09 3.36
C LEU A 199 -4.40 11.50 4.84
N ASP A 200 -4.93 10.66 5.74
CA ASP A 200 -4.68 10.76 7.18
C ASP A 200 -3.56 9.81 7.57
N ARG A 201 -2.36 10.36 7.80
CA ARG A 201 -1.14 9.61 8.10
C ARG A 201 -1.16 8.92 9.45
N LYS A 202 -2.01 9.35 10.37
CA LYS A 202 -2.15 8.73 11.70
C LYS A 202 -2.89 7.41 11.62
N THR A 203 -4.00 7.39 10.88
CA THR A 203 -4.92 6.24 10.79
C THR A 203 -4.69 5.39 9.54
N GLY A 204 -4.05 5.96 8.52
CA GLY A 204 -3.89 5.36 7.19
C GLY A 204 -5.15 5.49 6.32
N ALA A 205 -6.07 6.38 6.68
CA ALA A 205 -7.34 6.54 5.96
C ALA A 205 -7.19 7.41 4.71
N LEU A 206 -7.98 7.07 3.68
CA LEU A 206 -8.41 8.08 2.72
C LEU A 206 -9.63 8.80 3.29
N MET A 207 -9.64 10.12 3.23
CA MET A 207 -10.79 10.92 3.62
C MET A 207 -11.35 11.66 2.41
N THR A 208 -12.66 11.54 2.22
CA THR A 208 -13.40 12.21 1.15
C THR A 208 -14.57 12.99 1.75
N HIS A 209 -15.18 13.86 0.96
CA HIS A 209 -16.36 14.61 1.41
C HIS A 209 -17.58 13.71 1.52
N SER A 210 -18.21 13.73 2.70
CA SER A 210 -19.63 13.40 2.81
C SER A 210 -20.46 14.62 2.41
N GLY A 211 -21.71 14.43 2.00
CA GLY A 211 -22.63 15.51 1.57
C GLY A 211 -22.92 16.60 2.62
N ASN A 212 -22.27 16.55 3.79
CA ASN A 212 -22.36 17.51 4.90
C ASN A 212 -21.09 18.38 5.04
N ASP A 213 -20.30 18.54 3.97
CA ASP A 213 -19.04 19.33 3.93
C ASP A 213 -17.93 18.87 4.91
N LYS A 214 -18.06 17.67 5.49
CA LYS A 214 -17.06 17.07 6.37
C LYS A 214 -16.26 16.00 5.64
N PHE A 215 -14.94 15.98 5.88
CA PHE A 215 -14.09 14.87 5.46
C PHE A 215 -14.30 13.67 6.39
N GLU A 216 -14.62 12.53 5.81
CA GLU A 216 -14.85 11.27 6.52
C GLU A 216 -13.97 10.17 5.94
N PRO A 217 -13.45 9.26 6.79
CA PRO A 217 -12.66 8.14 6.32
C PRO A 217 -13.53 7.20 5.50
N ILE A 218 -12.99 6.74 4.37
CA ILE A 218 -13.56 5.65 3.57
C ILE A 218 -12.62 4.45 3.61
N PHE A 219 -13.19 3.25 3.59
CA PHE A 219 -12.44 2.04 3.27
C PHE A 219 -12.68 1.72 1.78
N PRO A 220 -11.72 1.95 0.88
CA PRO A 220 -11.94 1.79 -0.55
C PRO A 220 -12.10 0.32 -0.93
N ILE A 221 -13.18 0.02 -1.66
CA ILE A 221 -13.46 -1.30 -2.19
C ILE A 221 -14.17 -1.19 -3.55
N GLY A 222 -13.60 -1.86 -4.54
CA GLY A 222 -14.05 -1.88 -5.92
C GLY A 222 -13.09 -2.71 -6.75
N PHE A 223 -13.49 -3.09 -7.96
CA PHE A 223 -12.63 -3.91 -8.82
C PHE A 223 -11.89 -3.03 -9.81
N TYR A 224 -10.72 -3.49 -10.25
CA TYR A 224 -10.32 -3.22 -11.63
C TYR A 224 -11.46 -3.67 -12.53
N THR A 225 -11.85 -2.87 -13.50
CA THR A 225 -13.06 -3.11 -14.29
C THR A 225 -12.73 -2.98 -15.76
N ASP A 226 -13.03 -4.01 -16.54
CA ASP A 226 -12.87 -3.97 -17.99
C ASP A 226 -13.66 -2.78 -18.57
N PHE A 227 -12.99 -1.90 -19.31
CA PHE A 227 -13.66 -0.72 -19.86
C PHE A 227 -14.65 -1.09 -20.96
N GLY A 228 -14.43 -2.17 -21.71
CA GLY A 228 -15.38 -2.67 -22.71
C GLY A 228 -16.71 -3.09 -22.08
N TYR A 229 -16.66 -3.72 -20.91
CA TYR A 229 -17.81 -4.09 -20.09
C TYR A 229 -18.60 -2.85 -19.69
N LEU A 230 -17.95 -1.82 -19.13
CA LEU A 230 -18.59 -0.56 -18.77
C LEU A 230 -19.18 0.17 -19.99
N ALA A 231 -18.41 0.23 -21.08
CA ALA A 231 -18.79 0.87 -22.33
C ALA A 231 -20.02 0.23 -22.98
N SER A 232 -20.26 -1.06 -22.72
CA SER A 232 -21.39 -1.79 -23.29
C SER A 232 -22.74 -1.36 -22.69
N ASN A 233 -22.76 -0.96 -21.41
CA ASN A 233 -23.98 -0.59 -20.71
C ASN A 233 -23.69 0.22 -19.42
N LEU A 234 -24.03 1.51 -19.41
CA LEU A 234 -23.80 2.37 -18.25
C LEU A 234 -24.57 1.95 -16.99
N THR A 235 -25.66 1.17 -17.09
CA THR A 235 -26.39 0.70 -15.89
C THR A 235 -25.57 -0.28 -15.05
N ILE A 236 -24.46 -0.81 -15.57
CA ILE A 236 -23.50 -1.61 -14.81
C ILE A 236 -22.95 -0.80 -13.62
N LEU A 237 -22.75 0.51 -13.79
CA LEU A 237 -22.27 1.40 -12.72
C LEU A 237 -23.29 1.45 -11.56
N ASP A 238 -24.58 1.50 -11.88
CA ASP A 238 -25.66 1.44 -10.89
C ASP A 238 -25.70 0.09 -10.17
N GLU A 239 -25.48 -1.01 -10.91
CA GLU A 239 -25.38 -2.35 -10.32
C GLU A 239 -24.21 -2.43 -9.33
N ILE A 240 -23.02 -1.99 -9.74
CA ILE A 240 -21.82 -1.95 -8.89
C ILE A 240 -22.08 -1.14 -7.62
N LYS A 241 -22.68 0.05 -7.75
CA LYS A 241 -23.04 0.88 -6.60
C LYS A 241 -24.03 0.17 -5.67
N SER A 242 -25.05 -0.48 -6.23
CA SER A 242 -26.07 -1.23 -5.46
C SER A 242 -25.49 -2.43 -4.70
N GLN A 243 -24.40 -3.00 -5.20
CA GLN A 243 -23.66 -4.09 -4.57
C GLN A 243 -22.81 -3.62 -3.38
N GLY A 244 -22.79 -2.32 -3.08
CA GLY A 244 -22.10 -1.73 -1.93
C GLY A 244 -20.67 -1.27 -2.21
N PHE A 245 -20.17 -1.46 -3.44
CA PHE A 245 -18.85 -0.92 -3.82
C PHE A 245 -18.88 0.60 -3.81
N ASN A 246 -17.77 1.21 -3.38
CA ASN A 246 -17.65 2.66 -3.28
C ASN A 246 -16.71 3.26 -4.32
N MET A 247 -15.95 2.44 -5.04
CA MET A 247 -15.08 2.87 -6.13
C MET A 247 -15.10 1.89 -7.32
N ILE A 248 -14.60 2.33 -8.46
CA ILE A 248 -14.22 1.51 -9.61
C ILE A 248 -12.85 1.95 -10.15
N HIS A 249 -12.19 1.03 -10.85
CA HIS A 249 -10.95 1.28 -11.56
C HIS A 249 -11.07 0.81 -13.01
N PRO A 250 -11.60 1.63 -13.94
CA PRO A 250 -11.68 1.28 -15.34
C PRO A 250 -10.29 1.03 -15.95
N VAL A 251 -10.10 -0.11 -16.59
CA VAL A 251 -8.81 -0.49 -17.20
C VAL A 251 -8.76 0.01 -18.65
N PRO A 252 -7.71 0.77 -19.05
CA PRO A 252 -7.54 1.24 -20.42
C PRO A 252 -7.30 0.06 -21.39
N PRO A 253 -7.57 0.22 -22.70
CA PRO A 253 -7.67 1.49 -23.40
C PRO A 253 -9.06 2.13 -23.35
N PHE A 254 -9.09 3.46 -23.18
CA PHE A 254 -10.31 4.26 -23.31
C PHE A 254 -10.59 4.59 -24.78
N HIS A 255 -10.98 3.59 -25.57
CA HIS A 255 -11.09 3.67 -27.03
C HIS A 255 -12.02 4.78 -27.58
N ASN A 256 -12.90 5.33 -26.76
CA ASN A 256 -13.87 6.34 -27.17
C ASN A 256 -14.04 7.39 -26.05
N GLU A 257 -13.62 8.62 -26.34
CA GLU A 257 -13.73 9.77 -25.42
C GLU A 257 -15.18 10.06 -25.01
N VAL A 258 -16.15 9.91 -25.92
CA VAL A 258 -17.58 10.13 -25.61
C VAL A 258 -18.09 9.09 -24.61
N THR A 259 -17.64 7.84 -24.75
CA THR A 259 -18.00 6.77 -23.80
C THR A 259 -17.33 6.99 -22.45
N LEU A 260 -16.05 7.38 -22.45
CA LEU A 260 -15.32 7.71 -21.23
C LEU A 260 -16.03 8.86 -20.50
N ASP A 261 -16.37 9.95 -21.20
CA ASP A 261 -17.12 11.08 -20.65
C ASP A 261 -18.47 10.67 -20.07
N ALA A 262 -19.22 9.79 -20.75
CA ALA A 262 -20.48 9.28 -20.24
C ALA A 262 -20.32 8.41 -18.98
N VAL A 263 -19.24 7.61 -18.89
CA VAL A 263 -18.89 6.86 -17.67
C VAL A 263 -18.56 7.83 -16.54
N LEU A 264 -17.69 8.81 -16.77
CA LEU A 264 -17.27 9.80 -15.77
C LEU A 264 -18.46 10.61 -15.24
N HIS A 265 -19.32 11.11 -16.13
CA HIS A 265 -20.55 11.81 -15.73
C HIS A 265 -21.45 10.92 -14.88
N ARG A 266 -21.61 9.64 -15.23
CA ARG A 266 -22.43 8.72 -14.43
C ARG A 266 -21.83 8.46 -13.04
N LEU A 267 -20.50 8.36 -12.93
CA LEU A 267 -19.80 8.24 -11.65
C LEU A 267 -20.05 9.46 -10.75
N ASP A 268 -19.96 10.66 -11.32
CA ASP A 268 -20.27 11.92 -10.64
C ASP A 268 -21.73 11.95 -10.14
N GLU A 269 -22.69 11.48 -10.94
CA GLU A 269 -24.12 11.44 -10.59
C GLU A 269 -24.43 10.50 -9.41
N ILE A 270 -23.84 9.30 -9.40
CA ILE A 270 -24.17 8.25 -8.42
C ILE A 270 -23.23 8.23 -7.21
N GLY A 271 -22.22 9.11 -7.20
CA GLY A 271 -21.20 9.19 -6.15
C GLY A 271 -20.41 7.90 -6.01
N LEU A 272 -20.00 7.30 -7.13
CA LEU A 272 -19.11 6.14 -7.17
C LEU A 272 -17.71 6.64 -7.52
N PHE A 273 -16.72 6.36 -6.66
CA PHE A 273 -15.38 6.91 -6.82
C PHE A 273 -14.62 6.30 -8.00
N LEU A 274 -13.75 7.09 -8.61
CA LEU A 274 -12.90 6.72 -9.74
C LEU A 274 -11.44 6.61 -9.28
N VAL A 275 -10.85 5.46 -9.56
CA VAL A 275 -9.40 5.30 -9.70
C VAL A 275 -9.08 5.45 -11.19
N TYR A 276 -8.43 6.55 -11.59
CA TYR A 276 -8.13 6.80 -12.99
C TYR A 276 -6.79 6.20 -13.39
N ASP A 277 -6.79 5.37 -14.43
CA ASP A 277 -5.70 4.49 -14.80
C ASP A 277 -4.88 5.01 -15.99
N MET A 278 -3.58 5.21 -15.75
CA MET A 278 -2.60 5.74 -16.68
C MET A 278 -1.51 4.72 -17.04
N ARG A 279 -1.74 3.41 -16.80
CA ARG A 279 -0.71 2.35 -16.90
C ARG A 279 0.02 2.29 -18.24
N HIS A 280 -0.60 2.76 -19.32
CA HIS A 280 0.00 2.78 -20.66
C HIS A 280 0.64 4.11 -21.05
N SER A 281 0.44 5.18 -20.29
CA SER A 281 0.90 6.54 -20.61
C SER A 281 1.86 7.13 -19.57
N TYR A 282 2.02 6.51 -18.40
CA TYR A 282 2.75 7.12 -17.28
C TYR A 282 4.25 7.39 -17.54
N GLN A 283 4.86 6.76 -18.56
CA GLN A 283 6.24 7.05 -18.97
C GLN A 283 6.34 8.29 -19.89
N ASP A 284 5.23 8.74 -20.47
CA ASP A 284 5.15 9.97 -21.27
C ASP A 284 4.50 11.10 -20.49
N LEU A 285 5.35 12.00 -19.99
CA LEU A 285 4.93 13.18 -19.24
C LEU A 285 3.99 14.11 -20.03
N THR A 286 4.04 14.10 -21.36
CA THR A 286 3.11 14.89 -22.19
C THR A 286 1.71 14.31 -22.12
N SER A 287 1.58 13.00 -22.28
CA SER A 287 0.31 12.27 -22.16
C SER A 287 -0.26 12.41 -20.75
N ILE A 288 0.56 12.26 -19.71
CA ILE A 288 0.14 12.50 -18.33
C ILE A 288 -0.44 13.89 -18.14
N ALA A 289 0.25 14.93 -18.63
CA ALA A 289 -0.22 16.30 -18.47
C ALA A 289 -1.57 16.56 -19.18
N GLN A 290 -1.87 15.85 -20.26
CA GLN A 290 -3.15 15.96 -20.97
C GLN A 290 -4.27 15.26 -20.18
N GLU A 291 -4.04 14.03 -19.74
CA GLU A 291 -5.01 13.24 -18.98
C GLU A 291 -5.32 13.86 -17.61
N VAL A 292 -4.30 14.37 -16.90
CA VAL A 292 -4.53 15.06 -15.62
C VAL A 292 -5.45 16.27 -15.81
N LYS A 293 -5.21 17.06 -16.85
CA LYS A 293 -6.03 18.25 -17.13
C LYS A 293 -7.47 17.91 -17.52
N SER A 294 -7.71 16.77 -18.16
CA SER A 294 -9.07 16.35 -18.51
C SER A 294 -9.82 15.77 -17.31
N ILE A 295 -9.14 15.09 -16.39
CA ILE A 295 -9.81 14.31 -15.34
C ILE A 295 -9.84 14.99 -13.96
N MET A 296 -8.86 15.83 -13.61
CA MET A 296 -8.67 16.34 -12.22
C MET A 296 -9.86 17.11 -11.62
N ASN A 297 -10.80 17.55 -12.44
CA ASN A 297 -11.97 18.31 -12.01
C ASN A 297 -13.26 17.48 -11.90
N HIS A 298 -13.23 16.15 -12.06
CA HIS A 298 -14.39 15.29 -11.83
C HIS A 298 -14.64 15.09 -10.33
N ARG A 299 -15.90 15.03 -9.90
CA ARG A 299 -16.31 14.90 -8.48
C ARG A 299 -16.05 13.49 -7.95
N SER A 300 -16.04 12.51 -8.83
CA SER A 300 -15.79 11.13 -8.51
C SER A 300 -14.32 10.80 -8.37
N LEU A 301 -13.37 11.66 -8.79
CA LEU A 301 -11.95 11.31 -8.77
C LEU A 301 -11.50 11.06 -7.32
N LEU A 302 -11.07 9.83 -7.05
CA LEU A 302 -10.52 9.46 -5.75
C LEU A 302 -9.00 9.57 -5.75
N LEU A 303 -8.36 8.99 -6.76
CA LEU A 303 -6.91 8.95 -6.90
C LEU A 303 -6.48 8.62 -8.33
N TRP A 304 -5.21 8.85 -8.61
CA TRP A 304 -4.55 8.45 -9.85
C TRP A 304 -3.85 7.10 -9.71
N TYR A 305 -3.87 6.29 -10.75
CA TYR A 305 -3.12 5.04 -10.84
C TYR A 305 -2.15 5.14 -12.00
N THR A 306 -0.84 5.16 -11.70
CA THR A 306 0.18 5.45 -12.72
C THR A 306 0.72 4.19 -13.38
N ALA A 307 1.17 3.22 -12.59
CA ALA A 307 1.92 2.08 -13.12
C ALA A 307 1.34 0.75 -12.64
N ASP A 308 1.32 -0.20 -13.57
CA ASP A 308 0.87 -1.57 -13.38
C ASP A 308 2.08 -2.49 -13.57
N GLU A 309 2.60 -3.02 -12.46
CA GLU A 309 3.75 -3.92 -12.45
C GLU A 309 5.00 -3.40 -13.18
N PRO A 310 5.41 -2.11 -13.03
CA PRO A 310 6.56 -1.55 -13.77
C PRO A 310 7.89 -2.23 -13.39
N ASP A 311 7.93 -2.80 -12.19
CA ASP A 311 9.04 -3.57 -11.65
C ASP A 311 9.21 -4.93 -12.33
N GLY A 312 8.15 -5.49 -12.90
CA GLY A 312 8.14 -6.72 -13.67
C GLY A 312 9.09 -6.63 -14.88
N PRO A 313 8.73 -5.94 -15.97
CA PRO A 313 9.54 -5.84 -17.18
C PRO A 313 10.83 -5.02 -16.98
N GLY A 314 10.96 -4.28 -15.88
CA GLY A 314 12.11 -3.44 -15.60
C GLY A 314 12.03 -2.08 -16.30
N ASP A 315 10.89 -1.40 -16.18
CA ASP A 315 10.70 -0.05 -16.70
C ASP A 315 11.71 0.95 -16.08
N PRO A 316 11.93 2.14 -16.66
CA PRO A 316 12.90 3.09 -16.14
C PRO A 316 12.66 3.41 -14.65
N LEU A 317 13.71 3.29 -13.83
CA LEU A 317 13.64 3.42 -12.37
C LEU A 317 13.10 4.77 -11.88
N ASP A 318 13.20 5.81 -12.70
CA ASP A 318 12.71 7.16 -12.40
C ASP A 318 11.31 7.45 -12.95
N ALA A 319 10.72 6.56 -13.76
CA ALA A 319 9.46 6.82 -14.45
C ALA A 319 8.27 7.02 -13.48
N THR A 320 8.14 6.16 -12.46
CA THR A 320 7.06 6.30 -11.47
C THR A 320 7.18 7.62 -10.70
N GLN A 321 8.40 7.99 -10.30
CA GLN A 321 8.67 9.23 -9.59
C GLN A 321 8.42 10.47 -10.45
N ALA A 322 8.80 10.43 -11.73
CA ALA A 322 8.59 11.52 -12.67
C ALA A 322 7.09 11.77 -12.91
N ALA A 323 6.31 10.70 -13.12
CA ALA A 323 4.85 10.76 -13.24
C ALA A 323 4.21 11.36 -11.99
N TYR A 324 4.57 10.84 -10.81
CA TYR A 324 4.10 11.33 -9.51
C TYR A 324 4.33 12.83 -9.33
N ASN A 325 5.57 13.30 -9.59
CA ASN A 325 5.94 14.70 -9.43
C ASN A 325 5.14 15.61 -10.35
N LEU A 326 4.92 15.19 -11.59
CA LEU A 326 4.12 15.94 -12.55
C LEU A 326 2.65 16.02 -12.11
N ILE A 327 2.04 14.89 -11.71
CA ILE A 327 0.64 14.84 -11.23
C ILE A 327 0.47 15.78 -10.04
N TYR A 328 1.35 15.72 -9.04
CA TYR A 328 1.28 16.61 -7.87
C TYR A 328 1.44 18.09 -8.23
N SER A 329 2.25 18.42 -9.24
CA SER A 329 2.40 19.81 -9.70
C SER A 329 1.14 20.37 -10.40
N LEU A 330 0.38 19.49 -11.06
CA LEU A 330 -0.80 19.84 -11.86
C LEU A 330 -2.08 19.84 -11.03
N ASP A 331 -2.31 18.76 -10.27
CA ASP A 331 -3.48 18.50 -9.43
C ASP A 331 -3.17 18.81 -7.96
N GLY A 332 -2.41 17.92 -7.30
CA GLY A 332 -2.03 18.05 -5.88
C GLY A 332 -3.15 17.74 -4.88
N TYR A 333 -4.39 17.53 -5.32
CA TYR A 333 -5.54 17.25 -4.44
C TYR A 333 -5.86 15.76 -4.27
N HIS A 334 -5.28 14.90 -5.11
CA HIS A 334 -5.55 13.46 -5.09
C HIS A 334 -4.26 12.64 -4.94
N PRO A 335 -4.30 11.54 -4.18
CA PRO A 335 -3.17 10.61 -4.08
C PRO A 335 -2.83 9.93 -5.41
N VAL A 336 -1.63 9.37 -5.48
CA VAL A 336 -1.17 8.55 -6.59
C VAL A 336 -0.93 7.11 -6.12
N SER A 337 -1.23 6.13 -6.94
CA SER A 337 -1.08 4.71 -6.64
C SER A 337 -0.36 3.95 -7.75
N ALA A 338 0.27 2.84 -7.40
CA ALA A 338 0.91 1.92 -8.35
C ALA A 338 0.88 0.49 -7.82
N ALA A 339 0.71 -0.48 -8.73
CA ALA A 339 0.87 -1.90 -8.40
C ALA A 339 2.30 -2.37 -8.65
N LEU A 340 2.80 -3.24 -7.76
CA LEU A 340 4.14 -3.82 -7.84
C LEU A 340 4.04 -5.35 -7.75
N ASN A 341 4.65 -6.04 -8.70
CA ASN A 341 4.60 -7.50 -8.82
C ASN A 341 5.75 -8.20 -8.10
N CYS A 342 6.92 -7.57 -8.10
CA CYS A 342 8.16 -8.20 -7.68
C CYS A 342 8.30 -8.23 -6.17
N ALA A 343 8.79 -9.35 -5.64
CA ALA A 343 9.00 -9.47 -4.20
C ALA A 343 10.14 -8.56 -3.73
N ASP A 344 11.18 -8.43 -4.55
CA ASP A 344 12.39 -7.70 -4.18
C ASP A 344 13.25 -7.26 -5.37
N TYR A 345 12.80 -6.24 -6.09
CA TYR A 345 13.53 -5.69 -7.24
C TYR A 345 13.35 -4.17 -7.31
N TYR A 346 14.42 -3.40 -7.03
CA TYR A 346 14.44 -1.93 -7.00
C TYR A 346 13.21 -1.31 -6.32
N PHE A 347 12.86 -1.88 -5.17
CA PHE A 347 11.61 -1.55 -4.47
C PHE A 347 11.53 -0.07 -4.13
N GLU A 348 12.63 0.55 -3.69
CA GLU A 348 12.65 1.97 -3.33
C GLU A 348 12.28 2.85 -4.53
N GLU A 349 12.93 2.59 -5.67
CA GLU A 349 12.77 3.36 -6.90
C GLU A 349 11.34 3.24 -7.43
N TYR A 350 10.83 2.02 -7.59
CA TYR A 350 9.47 1.84 -8.12
C TYR A 350 8.40 2.33 -7.15
N ALA A 351 8.56 2.15 -5.84
CA ALA A 351 7.59 2.61 -4.83
C ALA A 351 7.67 4.13 -4.57
N SER A 352 8.72 4.81 -5.01
CA SER A 352 8.92 6.25 -4.75
C SER A 352 7.78 7.11 -5.31
N GLY A 353 7.26 6.75 -6.49
CA GLY A 353 6.20 7.45 -7.23
C GLY A 353 4.75 7.12 -6.87
N ALA A 354 4.48 6.68 -5.64
CA ALA A 354 3.10 6.38 -5.20
C ALA A 354 2.86 6.64 -3.71
N ASP A 355 1.70 7.18 -3.36
CA ASP A 355 1.17 7.26 -2.00
C ASP A 355 0.52 5.95 -1.56
N ILE A 356 0.03 5.14 -2.51
CA ILE A 356 -0.59 3.84 -2.25
C ILE A 356 0.13 2.78 -3.08
N ILE A 357 0.68 1.79 -2.42
CA ILE A 357 1.34 0.64 -3.03
C ILE A 357 0.37 -0.54 -3.03
N LEU A 358 0.26 -1.21 -4.17
CA LEU A 358 -0.58 -2.37 -4.37
C LEU A 358 0.27 -3.58 -4.73
N PRO A 359 0.82 -4.33 -3.75
CA PRO A 359 1.50 -5.57 -4.06
C PRO A 359 0.49 -6.58 -4.61
N ASP A 360 0.62 -6.97 -5.87
CA ASP A 360 -0.15 -8.08 -6.42
C ASP A 360 0.47 -9.41 -5.96
N VAL A 361 -0.39 -10.31 -5.49
CA VAL A 361 0.04 -11.60 -4.93
C VAL A 361 -0.96 -12.66 -5.35
N TYR A 362 -0.79 -13.17 -6.56
CA TYR A 362 -1.70 -14.15 -7.15
C TYR A 362 -1.09 -15.54 -7.10
N MET A 363 -1.44 -16.30 -6.07
CA MET A 363 -0.89 -17.63 -5.79
C MET A 363 -1.89 -18.76 -6.02
N ILE A 364 -3.10 -18.46 -6.52
CA ILE A 364 -4.17 -19.46 -6.66
C ILE A 364 -4.17 -20.04 -8.07
N GLY A 365 -3.83 -21.32 -8.18
CA GLY A 365 -3.91 -22.06 -9.45
C GLY A 365 -2.71 -21.87 -10.37
N ASN A 366 -1.66 -21.18 -9.94
CA ASN A 366 -0.35 -21.18 -10.61
C ASN A 366 0.55 -22.31 -10.11
N ASN A 367 1.53 -22.67 -10.93
CA ASN A 367 2.64 -23.53 -10.52
C ASN A 367 3.85 -22.64 -10.20
N VAL A 368 4.11 -22.41 -8.92
CA VAL A 368 5.17 -21.48 -8.48
C VAL A 368 6.60 -21.99 -8.74
N ASN A 369 6.76 -23.26 -9.12
CA ASN A 369 8.06 -23.86 -9.40
C ASN A 369 8.35 -24.03 -10.90
N PHE A 370 7.34 -23.89 -11.76
CA PHE A 370 7.52 -24.05 -13.21
C PHE A 370 6.49 -23.23 -14.00
N SER A 371 7.01 -22.39 -14.90
CA SER A 371 6.20 -21.55 -15.78
C SER A 371 5.71 -22.35 -16.97
N LEU A 372 4.40 -22.62 -17.04
CA LEU A 372 3.79 -23.24 -18.22
C LEU A 372 3.77 -22.28 -19.42
N LYS A 373 3.69 -20.96 -19.17
CA LYS A 373 3.71 -19.91 -20.20
C LYS A 373 5.05 -19.84 -20.93
N TYR A 374 6.15 -19.90 -20.18
CA TYR A 374 7.51 -19.75 -20.73
C TYR A 374 8.28 -21.06 -20.87
N ASN A 375 7.73 -22.18 -20.39
CA ASN A 375 8.39 -23.49 -20.36
C ASN A 375 9.74 -23.47 -19.62
N THR A 376 9.78 -22.80 -18.47
CA THR A 376 11.00 -22.63 -17.66
C THR A 376 10.77 -22.96 -16.19
N PRO A 377 11.79 -23.45 -15.45
CA PRO A 377 11.72 -23.50 -13.99
C PRO A 377 11.60 -22.09 -13.41
N CYS A 378 10.93 -21.97 -12.28
CA CYS A 378 10.91 -20.73 -11.48
C CYS A 378 11.71 -20.95 -10.21
N THR A 379 12.73 -20.12 -10.03
CA THR A 379 13.60 -20.12 -8.86
C THR A 379 13.80 -18.69 -8.37
N LYS A 380 14.60 -18.53 -7.32
CA LYS A 380 14.99 -17.20 -6.84
C LYS A 380 15.81 -16.40 -7.88
N ASP A 381 16.43 -17.07 -8.84
CA ASP A 381 17.39 -16.46 -9.78
C ASP A 381 16.99 -16.64 -11.26
N PHE A 382 15.82 -17.24 -11.55
CA PHE A 382 15.36 -17.50 -12.92
C PHE A 382 13.86 -17.73 -13.00
N GLY A 383 13.27 -17.41 -14.16
CA GLY A 383 11.87 -17.71 -14.48
C GLY A 383 10.86 -16.66 -14.00
N CYS A 384 9.67 -16.72 -14.58
CA CYS A 384 8.51 -15.93 -14.18
C CYS A 384 7.27 -16.85 -14.12
N CYS A 385 6.63 -16.92 -12.95
CA CYS A 385 5.47 -17.76 -12.66
C CYS A 385 4.22 -16.96 -12.23
N GLY A 386 4.19 -15.66 -12.56
CA GLY A 386 3.10 -14.74 -12.23
C GLY A 386 3.04 -14.25 -10.78
N CYS A 387 3.72 -14.91 -9.83
CA CYS A 387 3.81 -14.46 -8.44
C CYS A 387 5.26 -14.61 -7.98
N ASP A 388 6.01 -13.51 -7.97
CA ASP A 388 7.45 -13.56 -7.73
C ASP A 388 7.79 -14.11 -6.33
N ASN A 389 8.62 -15.15 -6.30
CA ASN A 389 9.09 -15.85 -5.09
C ASN A 389 7.98 -16.40 -4.16
N CYS A 390 6.75 -16.52 -4.65
CA CYS A 390 5.62 -17.10 -3.90
C CYS A 390 5.79 -18.62 -3.70
N GLN A 391 5.14 -19.16 -2.67
CA GLN A 391 5.17 -20.58 -2.31
C GLN A 391 3.89 -21.33 -2.71
N GLY A 392 2.86 -20.63 -3.19
CA GLY A 392 1.58 -21.23 -3.59
C GLY A 392 0.61 -21.38 -2.42
N HIS A 393 0.75 -20.55 -1.39
CA HIS A 393 -0.02 -20.62 -0.14
C HIS A 393 -0.59 -19.26 0.25
N PHE A 394 -1.67 -19.24 1.04
CA PHE A 394 -2.26 -17.98 1.50
C PHE A 394 -1.30 -17.10 2.31
N ASP A 395 -0.30 -17.71 2.95
CA ASP A 395 0.79 -16.98 3.61
C ASP A 395 1.60 -16.08 2.66
N ASP A 396 1.58 -16.30 1.35
CA ASP A 396 2.26 -15.43 0.39
C ASP A 396 1.72 -13.99 0.47
N ILE A 397 0.40 -13.81 0.69
CA ILE A 397 -0.21 -12.49 0.86
C ILE A 397 0.33 -11.81 2.11
N SER A 398 0.23 -12.48 3.26
CA SER A 398 0.68 -11.91 4.53
C SER A 398 2.17 -11.60 4.52
N ASN A 399 2.99 -12.51 3.98
CA ASN A 399 4.42 -12.34 3.87
C ASN A 399 4.80 -11.18 2.93
N ARG A 400 4.12 -11.02 1.79
CA ARG A 400 4.41 -9.91 0.87
C ARG A 400 4.05 -8.58 1.50
N LEU A 401 2.85 -8.45 2.07
CA LEU A 401 2.41 -7.19 2.68
C LEU A 401 3.29 -6.82 3.88
N ASP A 402 3.62 -7.77 4.77
CA ASP A 402 4.47 -7.50 5.93
C ASP A 402 5.88 -7.07 5.49
N LYS A 403 6.47 -7.70 4.47
CA LYS A 403 7.77 -7.28 3.91
C LYS A 403 7.69 -5.90 3.26
N THR A 404 6.62 -5.58 2.54
CA THR A 404 6.43 -4.23 2.01
C THR A 404 6.38 -3.20 3.14
N ILE A 405 5.65 -3.46 4.23
CA ILE A 405 5.59 -2.59 5.41
C ILE A 405 6.96 -2.42 6.06
N GLU A 406 7.73 -3.50 6.17
CA GLU A 406 9.10 -3.46 6.70
C GLU A 406 10.00 -2.55 5.86
N LYS A 407 10.01 -2.74 4.52
CA LYS A 407 10.79 -1.89 3.60
C LYS A 407 10.37 -0.42 3.70
N LEU A 408 9.05 -0.15 3.71
CA LEU A 408 8.52 1.20 3.91
C LEU A 408 9.00 1.79 5.25
N GLY A 409 9.02 1.01 6.33
CA GLY A 409 9.55 1.41 7.63
C GLY A 409 11.03 1.80 7.57
N LEU A 410 11.86 0.95 6.98
CA LEU A 410 13.31 1.19 6.78
C LEU A 410 13.59 2.48 6.00
N LEU A 411 12.74 2.79 5.01
CA LEU A 411 12.79 4.02 4.22
C LEU A 411 12.20 5.25 4.92
N GLY A 412 11.50 5.07 6.05
CA GLY A 412 10.77 6.15 6.74
C GLY A 412 9.44 6.54 6.08
N TRP A 413 8.88 5.66 5.25
CA TRP A 413 7.65 5.85 4.48
C TRP A 413 6.42 5.16 5.11
N ASP A 414 6.55 4.52 6.27
CA ASP A 414 5.49 3.79 6.99
C ASP A 414 4.24 4.62 7.34
N SER A 415 4.34 5.96 7.29
CA SER A 415 3.22 6.88 7.51
C SER A 415 2.90 7.77 6.29
N THR A 416 3.65 7.64 5.20
CA THR A 416 3.42 8.43 3.97
C THR A 416 2.99 7.57 2.79
N LYS A 417 3.17 6.25 2.88
CA LYS A 417 2.73 5.30 1.87
C LYS A 417 1.84 4.24 2.51
N PHE A 418 0.66 4.03 1.94
CA PHE A 418 -0.31 3.05 2.41
C PHE A 418 -0.35 1.83 1.49
N ILE A 419 -0.82 0.71 2.02
CA ILE A 419 -0.92 -0.53 1.26
C ILE A 419 -2.38 -0.81 0.97
N TRP A 420 -2.71 -1.09 -0.28
CA TRP A 420 -3.95 -1.75 -0.66
C TRP A 420 -3.62 -3.17 -1.13
N ALA A 421 -4.62 -4.04 -1.05
CA ALA A 421 -4.46 -5.40 -1.58
C ALA A 421 -5.20 -5.56 -2.89
N VAL A 422 -4.63 -6.43 -3.71
CA VAL A 422 -5.19 -6.83 -5.00
C VAL A 422 -5.51 -8.32 -4.94
N PRO A 423 -6.65 -8.75 -4.35
CA PRO A 423 -7.01 -10.16 -4.35
C PRO A 423 -7.18 -10.70 -5.77
N GLN A 424 -6.75 -11.94 -6.00
CA GLN A 424 -7.02 -12.64 -7.25
C GLN A 424 -8.54 -12.84 -7.38
N ALA A 425 -9.13 -12.36 -8.48
CA ALA A 425 -10.53 -12.60 -8.83
C ALA A 425 -10.71 -13.15 -10.26
N PHE A 426 -9.63 -13.74 -10.79
CA PHE A 426 -9.50 -14.21 -12.16
C PHE A 426 -8.76 -15.56 -12.23
N GLY A 427 -8.72 -16.15 -13.43
CA GLY A 427 -7.99 -17.39 -13.71
C GLY A 427 -8.48 -18.09 -14.98
N GLY A 428 -7.80 -19.16 -15.36
CA GLY A 428 -7.94 -19.78 -16.68
C GLY A 428 -7.10 -19.09 -17.76
N GLU A 429 -6.07 -18.36 -17.35
CA GLU A 429 -5.21 -17.55 -18.23
C GLU A 429 -3.73 -17.63 -17.80
N GLU A 430 -2.84 -17.10 -18.64
CA GLU A 430 -1.38 -16.99 -18.48
C GLU A 430 -0.69 -18.03 -17.58
N PHE A 431 -0.67 -17.79 -16.27
CA PHE A 431 -0.04 -18.63 -15.24
C PHE A 431 -1.05 -19.39 -14.37
N TRP A 432 -2.30 -18.92 -14.27
CA TRP A 432 -3.30 -19.37 -13.31
C TRP A 432 -4.34 -20.26 -13.99
N THR A 433 -4.30 -21.55 -13.69
CA THR A 433 -5.14 -22.57 -14.32
C THR A 433 -6.60 -22.54 -13.90
N ARG A 434 -6.94 -21.84 -12.80
CA ARG A 434 -8.31 -21.73 -12.29
C ARG A 434 -8.55 -20.38 -11.62
N VAL A 435 -9.82 -20.00 -11.55
CA VAL A 435 -10.31 -18.91 -10.70
C VAL A 435 -10.35 -19.34 -9.23
N PRO A 436 -10.22 -18.42 -8.27
CA PRO A 436 -10.52 -18.65 -6.86
C PRO A 436 -11.99 -18.98 -6.64
N THR A 437 -12.29 -19.69 -5.56
CA THR A 437 -13.66 -19.73 -5.02
C THR A 437 -13.97 -18.43 -4.29
N GLY A 438 -15.25 -18.12 -4.07
CA GLY A 438 -15.65 -16.96 -3.30
C GLY A 438 -15.16 -16.98 -1.85
N ARG A 439 -15.02 -18.17 -1.24
CA ARG A 439 -14.44 -18.35 0.10
C ARG A 439 -12.93 -18.03 0.09
N GLU A 440 -12.20 -18.50 -0.92
CA GLU A 440 -10.79 -18.15 -1.09
C GLU A 440 -10.61 -16.65 -1.32
N TRP A 441 -11.48 -16.01 -2.11
CA TRP A 441 -11.47 -14.55 -2.30
C TRP A 441 -11.69 -13.79 -0.99
N LEU A 442 -12.68 -14.20 -0.18
CA LEU A 442 -12.96 -13.57 1.10
C LEU A 442 -11.77 -13.70 2.06
N LEU A 443 -11.15 -14.88 2.12
CA LEU A 443 -9.93 -15.11 2.89
C LEU A 443 -8.82 -14.15 2.47
N GLN A 444 -8.54 -14.03 1.17
CA GLN A 444 -7.51 -13.11 0.65
C GLN A 444 -7.74 -11.68 1.17
N ALA A 445 -8.97 -11.17 1.03
CA ALA A 445 -9.31 -9.81 1.45
C ALA A 445 -9.17 -9.60 2.97
N LEU A 446 -9.68 -10.53 3.79
CA LEU A 446 -9.63 -10.41 5.25
C LEU A 446 -8.21 -10.57 5.79
N LEU A 447 -7.43 -11.50 5.22
CA LEU A 447 -6.01 -11.64 5.54
C LEU A 447 -5.26 -10.35 5.23
N SER A 448 -5.49 -9.75 4.06
CA SER A 448 -4.87 -8.47 3.72
C SER A 448 -5.20 -7.35 4.72
N ILE A 449 -6.45 -7.27 5.20
CA ILE A 449 -6.87 -6.28 6.21
C ILE A 449 -6.11 -6.50 7.54
N ASN A 450 -5.97 -7.74 7.99
CA ASN A 450 -5.14 -8.09 9.16
C ASN A 450 -3.66 -7.70 8.94
N HIS A 451 -3.21 -7.67 7.69
CA HIS A 451 -1.86 -7.29 7.28
C HIS A 451 -1.77 -5.83 6.80
N LYS A 452 -2.57 -4.96 7.43
CA LYS A 452 -2.59 -3.50 7.28
C LYS A 452 -3.03 -2.97 5.90
N ALA A 453 -3.60 -3.78 5.02
CA ALA A 453 -4.25 -3.23 3.84
C ALA A 453 -5.37 -2.25 4.24
N ARG A 454 -5.44 -1.10 3.57
CA ARG A 454 -6.41 -0.01 3.79
C ARG A 454 -7.37 0.20 2.62
N GLY A 455 -7.30 -0.65 1.60
CA GLY A 455 -8.24 -0.76 0.50
C GLY A 455 -8.13 -2.15 -0.13
N ILE A 456 -9.20 -2.58 -0.79
CA ILE A 456 -9.29 -3.87 -1.47
C ILE A 456 -9.70 -3.63 -2.93
N MET A 457 -8.81 -3.99 -3.86
CA MET A 457 -9.00 -3.73 -5.28
C MET A 457 -8.72 -4.97 -6.13
N PRO A 458 -9.67 -5.91 -6.26
CA PRO A 458 -9.41 -7.18 -6.95
C PRO A 458 -9.31 -7.02 -8.46
N TRP A 459 -8.48 -7.85 -9.09
CA TRP A 459 -8.38 -8.01 -10.55
C TRP A 459 -9.20 -9.23 -10.99
N ILE A 460 -10.22 -9.15 -11.85
CA ILE A 460 -10.87 -7.99 -12.48
C ILE A 460 -12.37 -8.28 -12.66
N ASP A 461 -13.22 -7.25 -12.81
CA ASP A 461 -14.64 -7.35 -13.16
C ASP A 461 -14.87 -7.18 -14.68
N PRO A 462 -15.73 -7.98 -15.34
CA PRO A 462 -16.58 -9.05 -14.81
C PRO A 462 -15.83 -10.23 -14.19
N THR A 463 -16.22 -10.60 -12.97
CA THR A 463 -15.66 -11.75 -12.23
C THR A 463 -16.72 -12.86 -12.06
N PRO A 464 -16.34 -14.14 -11.77
CA PRO A 464 -17.32 -15.16 -11.41
C PRO A 464 -18.32 -14.72 -10.33
N LYS A 465 -19.60 -15.07 -10.53
CA LYS A 465 -20.71 -14.66 -9.64
C LYS A 465 -20.48 -15.01 -8.17
N ASP A 466 -19.81 -16.13 -7.91
CA ASP A 466 -19.47 -16.54 -6.55
C ASP A 466 -18.54 -15.52 -5.87
N ILE A 467 -17.46 -15.11 -6.55
CA ILE A 467 -16.54 -14.06 -6.07
C ILE A 467 -17.27 -12.73 -5.90
N LYS A 468 -18.04 -12.30 -6.91
CA LYS A 468 -18.80 -11.04 -6.86
C LYS A 468 -19.74 -10.98 -5.65
N ARG A 469 -20.40 -12.10 -5.31
CA ARG A 469 -21.30 -12.20 -4.15
C ARG A 469 -20.57 -11.97 -2.82
N TYR A 470 -19.41 -12.60 -2.61
CA TYR A 470 -18.63 -12.39 -1.38
C TYR A 470 -18.03 -10.99 -1.31
N ALA A 471 -17.58 -10.45 -2.44
CA ALA A 471 -17.08 -9.09 -2.52
C ALA A 471 -18.15 -8.05 -2.22
N SER A 472 -19.34 -8.20 -2.79
CA SER A 472 -20.49 -7.35 -2.48
C SER A 472 -20.87 -7.43 -0.99
N ARG A 473 -20.90 -8.65 -0.41
CA ARG A 473 -21.17 -8.82 1.02
C ARG A 473 -20.14 -8.09 1.88
N LEU A 474 -18.85 -8.22 1.60
CA LEU A 474 -17.81 -7.49 2.33
C LEU A 474 -17.96 -5.97 2.15
N ALA A 475 -18.20 -5.50 0.93
CA ALA A 475 -18.40 -4.08 0.62
C ALA A 475 -19.54 -3.46 1.43
N GLN A 476 -20.67 -4.16 1.55
CA GLN A 476 -21.81 -3.73 2.36
C GLN A 476 -21.52 -3.70 3.87
N LEU A 477 -20.60 -4.54 4.36
CA LEU A 477 -20.22 -4.56 5.78
C LEU A 477 -19.21 -3.44 6.11
N LEU A 478 -18.36 -3.03 5.16
CA LEU A 478 -17.25 -2.10 5.42
C LEU A 478 -17.65 -0.76 6.06
N PRO A 479 -18.79 -0.10 5.74
CA PRO A 479 -19.20 1.12 6.44
C PRO A 479 -19.29 0.95 7.97
N GLN A 480 -19.74 -0.21 8.45
CA GLN A 480 -19.84 -0.48 9.89
C GLN A 480 -18.47 -0.83 10.52
N LEU A 481 -17.51 -1.31 9.72
CA LEU A 481 -16.17 -1.71 10.16
C LEU A 481 -15.16 -0.54 10.12
N THR A 482 -15.36 0.41 9.20
CA THR A 482 -14.51 1.58 8.97
C THR A 482 -14.16 2.34 10.26
N PRO A 483 -15.06 2.56 11.24
CA PRO A 483 -14.72 3.21 12.51
C PRO A 483 -13.75 2.44 13.42
N PHE A 484 -13.57 1.13 13.20
CA PHE A 484 -12.54 0.32 13.86
C PHE A 484 -11.21 0.38 13.09
N PHE A 485 -11.22 0.52 11.77
CA PHE A 485 -9.98 0.59 11.00
C PHE A 485 -9.31 1.96 11.06
N PHE A 486 -10.09 3.03 11.17
CA PHE A 486 -9.62 4.42 11.06
C PHE A 486 -10.00 5.30 12.26
N GLY A 487 -10.33 4.70 13.40
CA GLY A 487 -10.57 5.47 14.63
C GLY A 487 -9.27 5.85 15.33
N ASP A 488 -9.14 7.12 15.72
CA ASP A 488 -7.98 7.66 16.47
C ASP A 488 -7.66 6.93 17.77
N ASP A 489 -8.69 6.41 18.43
CA ASP A 489 -8.63 5.73 19.72
C ASP A 489 -8.50 4.20 19.59
N VAL A 490 -8.33 3.70 18.35
CA VAL A 490 -8.28 2.27 18.09
C VAL A 490 -6.86 1.72 18.20
N LYS A 491 -6.73 0.63 18.95
CA LYS A 491 -5.48 -0.14 19.03
C LYS A 491 -5.62 -1.43 18.24
N PHE A 492 -4.68 -1.68 17.34
CA PHE A 492 -4.60 -2.91 16.57
C PHE A 492 -3.58 -3.87 17.17
N SER A 493 -3.94 -5.14 17.28
CA SER A 493 -3.02 -6.25 17.54
C SER A 493 -3.30 -7.39 16.59
N ARG A 494 -2.27 -8.17 16.26
CA ARG A 494 -2.37 -9.37 15.44
C ARG A 494 -1.74 -10.54 16.17
N VAL A 495 -2.41 -11.68 16.15
CA VAL A 495 -1.88 -12.95 16.65
C VAL A 495 -1.93 -13.95 15.52
N LYS A 496 -0.77 -14.53 15.21
CA LYS A 496 -0.66 -15.63 14.25
C LYS A 496 -0.54 -16.94 15.02
N PHE A 497 -1.59 -17.74 14.96
CA PHE A 497 -1.54 -19.14 15.37
C PHE A 497 -1.05 -19.99 14.19
N PRO A 498 -0.69 -21.27 14.39
CA PRO A 498 -0.48 -22.18 13.26
C PRO A 498 -1.70 -22.16 12.33
N TYR A 499 -1.52 -21.56 11.15
CA TYR A 499 -2.50 -21.45 10.07
C TYR A 499 -3.78 -20.64 10.34
N LEU A 500 -3.98 -20.09 11.53
CA LEU A 500 -5.09 -19.17 11.82
C LEU A 500 -4.52 -17.77 12.04
N ASP A 501 -4.89 -16.83 11.18
CA ASP A 501 -4.52 -15.42 11.29
C ASP A 501 -5.64 -14.61 11.93
N VAL A 502 -5.32 -13.86 12.99
CA VAL A 502 -6.30 -13.12 13.79
C VAL A 502 -5.85 -11.69 13.99
N GLY A 503 -6.62 -10.74 13.42
CA GLY A 503 -6.51 -9.32 13.69
C GLY A 503 -7.56 -8.86 14.70
N THR A 504 -7.16 -8.00 15.63
CA THR A 504 -8.04 -7.43 16.67
C THR A 504 -7.90 -5.91 16.70
N TRP A 505 -9.03 -5.21 16.57
CA TRP A 505 -9.13 -3.76 16.68
C TRP A 505 -9.93 -3.40 17.92
N ARG A 506 -9.24 -2.90 18.96
CA ARG A 506 -9.85 -2.53 20.23
C ARG A 506 -10.18 -1.05 20.26
N LYS A 507 -11.46 -0.74 20.46
CA LYS A 507 -12.02 0.61 20.63
C LYS A 507 -12.73 0.69 21.98
N GLY A 508 -12.07 1.27 22.98
CA GLY A 508 -12.55 1.27 24.35
C GLY A 508 -12.78 -0.15 24.89
N ARG A 509 -14.05 -0.49 25.17
CA ARG A 509 -14.49 -1.80 25.69
C ARG A 509 -14.92 -2.80 24.61
N LYS A 510 -14.94 -2.38 23.34
CA LYS A 510 -15.31 -3.23 22.20
C LYS A 510 -14.08 -3.64 21.42
N SER A 511 -14.03 -4.87 20.97
CA SER A 511 -13.01 -5.39 20.08
C SER A 511 -13.66 -5.97 18.84
N LEU A 512 -13.28 -5.48 17.67
CA LEU A 512 -13.57 -6.13 16.39
C LEU A 512 -12.49 -7.18 16.14
N ILE A 513 -12.89 -8.40 15.84
CA ILE A 513 -11.99 -9.50 15.52
C ILE A 513 -12.26 -9.98 14.10
N ILE A 514 -11.19 -10.12 13.33
CA ILE A 514 -11.19 -10.73 12.01
C ILE A 514 -10.25 -11.93 12.06
N ALA A 515 -10.80 -13.12 11.83
CA ALA A 515 -10.07 -14.37 11.90
C ALA A 515 -10.24 -15.17 10.62
N THR A 516 -9.17 -15.75 10.10
CA THR A 516 -9.21 -16.55 8.88
C THR A 516 -8.27 -17.76 8.94
N ASN A 517 -8.79 -18.92 8.55
CA ASN A 517 -8.03 -20.17 8.46
C ASN A 517 -7.36 -20.28 7.09
N LEU A 518 -6.04 -20.40 7.06
CA LEU A 518 -5.22 -20.46 5.86
C LEU A 518 -4.98 -21.90 5.36
N ASN A 519 -5.40 -22.91 6.13
CA ASN A 519 -5.10 -24.32 5.87
C ASN A 519 -6.22 -25.01 5.05
N PRO A 520 -5.89 -26.03 4.23
CA PRO A 520 -6.85 -27.03 3.76
C PRO A 520 -7.51 -27.89 4.86
N GLU A 521 -7.08 -27.79 6.12
CA GLU A 521 -7.66 -28.51 7.26
C GLU A 521 -8.38 -27.57 8.24
N SER A 522 -9.31 -28.09 9.02
CA SER A 522 -10.04 -27.30 10.04
C SER A 522 -9.12 -26.88 11.20
N ALA A 523 -9.33 -25.67 11.71
CA ALA A 523 -8.66 -25.13 12.89
C ALA A 523 -9.66 -24.86 14.02
N ASN A 524 -9.21 -24.93 15.27
CA ASN A 524 -9.99 -24.54 16.44
C ASN A 524 -9.24 -23.51 17.28
N SER A 525 -9.94 -22.54 17.84
CA SER A 525 -9.36 -21.57 18.76
C SER A 525 -10.42 -20.97 19.68
N ASP A 526 -10.05 -20.66 20.91
CA ASP A 526 -10.87 -19.82 21.79
C ASP A 526 -10.46 -18.36 21.61
N LEU A 527 -11.23 -17.63 20.80
CA LEU A 527 -11.00 -16.22 20.52
C LEU A 527 -11.96 -15.31 21.31
N ARG A 528 -12.68 -15.86 22.28
CA ARG A 528 -13.56 -15.08 23.16
C ARG A 528 -12.74 -14.37 24.22
N VAL A 529 -13.23 -13.22 24.69
CA VAL A 529 -12.67 -12.59 25.89
C VAL A 529 -13.22 -13.31 27.11
N ASP A 530 -12.40 -13.48 28.16
CA ASP A 530 -12.82 -14.06 29.43
C ASP A 530 -14.12 -13.41 29.94
N GLY A 531 -15.10 -14.24 30.30
CA GLY A 531 -16.43 -13.80 30.74
C GLY A 531 -17.49 -13.63 29.65
N GLN A 532 -17.15 -13.76 28.35
CA GLN A 532 -18.16 -13.75 27.28
C GLN A 532 -18.73 -15.14 26.97
N ASN A 533 -20.05 -15.27 27.17
CA ASN A 533 -20.79 -16.49 26.80
C ASN A 533 -21.38 -16.46 25.37
N LYS A 534 -21.28 -15.33 24.64
CA LYS A 534 -21.87 -15.16 23.30
C LYS A 534 -20.92 -14.40 22.37
N VAL A 535 -20.87 -14.85 21.12
CA VAL A 535 -20.16 -14.19 20.01
C VAL A 535 -21.17 -13.39 19.18
N ASP A 536 -20.92 -12.09 18.99
CA ASP A 536 -21.74 -11.22 18.15
C ASP A 536 -21.20 -11.23 16.71
N TRP A 537 -21.68 -12.20 15.91
CA TRP A 537 -21.25 -12.39 14.53
C TRP A 537 -21.68 -11.24 13.61
N ILE A 538 -20.72 -10.69 12.86
CA ILE A 538 -20.95 -9.78 11.74
C ILE A 538 -20.90 -10.56 10.42
N LEU A 539 -19.92 -11.46 10.29
CA LEU A 539 -19.76 -12.35 9.16
C LEU A 539 -19.28 -13.71 9.66
N GLN A 540 -19.87 -14.76 9.13
CA GLN A 540 -19.58 -16.16 9.47
C GLN A 540 -19.60 -16.95 8.16
N GLU A 541 -18.44 -17.44 7.72
CA GLU A 541 -18.29 -18.23 6.49
C GLU A 541 -17.39 -19.44 6.78
N GLY A 542 -17.93 -20.65 6.73
CA GLY A 542 -17.17 -21.85 7.12
C GLY A 542 -16.71 -21.81 8.57
N VAL A 543 -17.50 -21.22 9.47
CA VAL A 543 -17.18 -21.09 10.90
C VAL A 543 -18.36 -21.55 11.75
N SER A 544 -18.09 -22.26 12.84
CA SER A 544 -19.11 -22.73 13.78
C SER A 544 -18.62 -22.64 15.23
N LEU A 545 -19.54 -22.82 16.20
CA LEU A 545 -19.21 -22.92 17.63
C LEU A 545 -19.25 -24.38 18.05
N SER A 546 -18.20 -24.83 18.74
CA SER A 546 -18.16 -26.15 19.36
C SER A 546 -19.06 -26.20 20.60
N ILE A 547 -19.37 -27.41 21.06
CA ILE A 547 -20.07 -27.64 22.33
C ILE A 547 -19.31 -27.12 23.55
N THR A 548 -17.98 -26.97 23.45
CA THR A 548 -17.12 -26.40 24.50
C THR A 548 -16.99 -24.87 24.38
N GLY A 549 -17.64 -24.26 23.39
CA GLY A 549 -17.62 -22.83 23.12
C GLY A 549 -16.44 -22.34 22.29
N HIS A 550 -15.55 -23.23 21.84
CA HIS A 550 -14.46 -22.87 20.93
C HIS A 550 -15.01 -22.55 19.54
N ILE A 551 -14.38 -21.62 18.84
CA ILE A 551 -14.72 -21.33 17.45
C ILE A 551 -13.97 -22.32 16.56
N ILE A 552 -14.71 -23.02 15.70
CA ILE A 552 -14.19 -23.96 14.72
C ILE A 552 -14.22 -23.28 13.36
N PHE A 553 -13.06 -23.21 12.71
CA PHE A 553 -12.90 -22.73 11.35
C PHE A 553 -12.70 -23.93 10.43
N GLU A 554 -13.61 -24.13 9.50
CA GLU A 554 -13.43 -25.06 8.37
C GLU A 554 -12.23 -24.64 7.51
N PRO A 555 -11.77 -25.49 6.57
CA PRO A 555 -10.79 -25.07 5.56
C PRO A 555 -11.23 -23.78 4.88
N MET A 556 -10.31 -22.80 4.85
CA MET A 556 -10.55 -21.46 4.32
C MET A 556 -11.70 -20.69 4.99
N GLY A 557 -12.13 -21.11 6.18
CA GLY A 557 -13.18 -20.44 6.95
C GLY A 557 -12.74 -19.08 7.46
N SER A 558 -13.63 -18.10 7.42
CA SER A 558 -13.37 -16.74 7.90
C SER A 558 -14.55 -16.20 8.70
N ALA A 559 -14.23 -15.36 9.69
CA ALA A 559 -15.25 -14.66 10.46
C ALA A 559 -14.85 -13.23 10.82
N ILE A 560 -15.89 -12.41 10.99
CA ILE A 560 -15.83 -11.07 11.57
C ILE A 560 -16.84 -11.05 12.72
N PHE A 561 -16.42 -10.67 13.91
CA PHE A 561 -17.31 -10.60 15.07
C PHE A 561 -16.85 -9.56 16.08
N LEU A 562 -17.76 -9.17 16.97
CA LEU A 562 -17.49 -8.26 18.07
C LEU A 562 -17.39 -9.03 19.39
N ASN A 563 -16.39 -8.65 20.18
CA ASN A 563 -16.28 -8.98 21.59
C ASN A 563 -16.45 -7.72 22.43
N SER A 564 -17.16 -7.83 23.55
CA SER A 564 -17.35 -6.77 24.55
C SER A 564 -17.00 -7.31 25.93
N ILE A 565 -16.24 -6.55 26.72
CA ILE A 565 -15.98 -6.89 28.12
C ILE A 565 -17.22 -6.51 28.94
N VAL A 566 -17.85 -7.48 29.60
CA VAL A 566 -18.91 -7.26 30.60
C VAL A 566 -18.22 -7.09 31.96
N GLU A 567 -18.59 -6.07 32.74
CA GLU A 567 -18.16 -6.00 34.14
C GLU A 567 -18.83 -7.13 34.93
N ASP A 568 -18.09 -7.81 35.80
CA ASP A 568 -18.72 -8.49 36.93
C ASP A 568 -19.57 -7.43 37.64
N GLU A 569 -20.89 -7.67 37.76
CA GLU A 569 -21.71 -6.82 38.63
C GLU A 569 -21.03 -6.77 40.00
N PRO A 570 -20.82 -5.58 40.59
CA PRO A 570 -20.34 -5.52 41.96
C PRO A 570 -21.36 -6.26 42.79
N LEU A 571 -20.93 -7.36 43.43
CA LEU A 571 -21.69 -8.12 44.41
C LEU A 571 -22.46 -7.11 45.27
N GLY A 572 -23.77 -7.04 45.06
CA GLY A 572 -24.64 -6.15 45.79
C GLY A 572 -24.32 -6.32 47.27
N HIS A 573 -23.98 -5.22 47.93
CA HIS A 573 -23.93 -5.19 49.38
C HIS A 573 -25.28 -5.70 49.89
N VAL A 574 -25.29 -6.96 50.33
CA VAL A 574 -26.34 -7.50 51.17
C VAL A 574 -26.22 -6.75 52.48
N HIS A 575 -27.00 -5.69 52.62
CA HIS A 575 -27.41 -5.19 53.90
C HIS A 575 -28.37 -6.23 54.49
N ASP A 576 -27.81 -7.20 55.20
CA ASP A 576 -28.57 -7.96 56.18
C ASP A 576 -28.45 -7.20 57.51
N GLU A 577 -29.48 -6.41 57.80
CA GLU A 577 -29.91 -6.16 59.17
C GLU A 577 -30.33 -7.50 59.78
N PHE A 578 -29.66 -7.92 60.86
CA PHE A 578 -30.27 -8.34 62.14
C PHE A 578 -29.19 -8.64 63.18
#